data_AF-U9UF18-F1
#
_entry.id   AF-U9UF18-F1
#
_cell.length_a   1.000
_cell.length_b   1.000
_cell.length_c   1.000
_cell.angle_alpha   90.00
_cell.angle_beta   90.00
_cell.angle_gamma   90.00
#
_symmetry.space_group_name_H-M   'P 1'
#
loop_
_entity.id
_entity.type
_entity.pdbx_description
1 polymer ?
#
loop_
_entity_poly.entity_id
_entity_poly.type
_entity_poly.pdbx_seq_one_letter_code
_entity_poly.pdbx_strand_id
1 'polypeptide(L)'
;MTSIDLLVQEWLRLDKNPTTRSEIEKLYADQNIDELEKRLRNRISFGTAGLRSNMEAGFSRMNDLTVIQASQGLCMYLLDTLPASVSKGVVIGHDHRHNSERFARLTAAIFITKGFTVYFYRGLVHTPLVPFGVKRLGASCGIMITASHNPKQDNGYKVYLENGCQIISPHDKGIAKSILKYLEPWTWDADLVDNNSLCVDNVKEISDFYFEELKELSHHREDNASSKIKFVYTAMHGVGTQVAKRAFEVFSFNPFLSTKEQEEPDPDFPTVAFPNPEEGKGALALAIKTADENGARIIFANDPDADRFSVSEKQKNGEWNIFSGNQIGIILASAVLENYNAQGKPISMIKFIINFFMQYSLLLLLTSFIIIDKLAMLASTVSSKMLEKMAKVEGFYFEETLTGFKWLGNKAIDLNQQGYEVLFAYEEAIGFMIGNIVKDKDGVSALVTFAELTVQLDKRGLTVSEYLEELYNKYGYFVSDNSYFICYSPQTIDKIFNKIRYGENPIKSSELNYPYTYQLSYPSTLAGYKITYIRDLTIGYDTSKPDSKAILPISKSSHMITFGLENGCILTLRTSGTEPKIKYYLELSGKDKAEVKNELHKVTKGVADELLEPEKYGLVYRTE
;
A
#
# COMPACT_ATOMS: atom_id res chain seq x y z
N MET A 1 -36.66 4.12 4.87
CA MET A 1 -35.40 4.20 5.65
C MET A 1 -35.79 4.33 7.12
N THR A 2 -35.00 3.75 8.04
CA THR A 2 -35.19 3.92 9.50
C THR A 2 -35.11 5.41 9.87
N SER A 3 -35.94 5.90 10.80
CA SER A 3 -35.84 7.32 11.21
C SER A 3 -34.53 7.59 11.96
N ILE A 4 -34.08 8.86 11.99
CA ILE A 4 -32.88 9.23 12.73
C ILE A 4 -33.05 9.01 14.24
N ASP A 5 -34.25 9.25 14.79
CA ASP A 5 -34.56 8.99 16.21
C ASP A 5 -34.35 7.52 16.58
N LEU A 6 -34.80 6.60 15.72
CA LEU A 6 -34.61 5.17 15.95
C LEU A 6 -33.13 4.76 15.88
N LEU A 7 -32.33 5.40 15.01
CA LEU A 7 -30.89 5.17 14.96
C LEU A 7 -30.17 5.70 16.20
N VAL A 8 -30.59 6.86 16.73
CA VAL A 8 -30.08 7.42 17.98
C VAL A 8 -30.39 6.47 19.13
N GLN A 9 -31.64 6.04 19.27
CA GLN A 9 -32.05 5.09 20.31
C GLN A 9 -31.25 3.78 20.22
N GLU A 10 -31.06 3.26 19.00
CA GLU A 10 -30.29 2.03 18.80
C GLU A 10 -28.81 2.21 19.14
N TRP A 11 -28.19 3.34 18.75
CA TRP A 11 -26.82 3.65 19.17
C TRP A 11 -26.71 3.71 20.69
N LEU A 12 -27.57 4.48 21.36
CA LEU A 12 -27.54 4.67 22.81
C LEU A 12 -27.85 3.39 23.61
N ARG A 13 -28.54 2.42 22.99
CA ARG A 13 -28.78 1.09 23.55
C ARG A 13 -27.56 0.19 23.46
N LEU A 14 -26.85 0.25 22.33
CA LEU A 14 -25.70 -0.61 22.04
C LEU A 14 -24.41 -0.10 22.69
N ASP A 15 -24.16 1.21 22.60
CA ASP A 15 -22.93 1.85 23.05
C ASP A 15 -22.90 2.03 24.58
N LYS A 16 -21.82 1.56 25.20
CA LYS A 16 -21.58 1.69 26.66
C LYS A 16 -20.42 2.62 27.00
N ASN A 17 -19.71 3.16 26.01
CA ASN A 17 -18.64 4.11 26.28
C ASN A 17 -19.26 5.49 26.61
N PRO A 18 -19.02 6.04 27.82
CA PRO A 18 -19.69 7.27 28.25
C PRO A 18 -19.35 8.49 27.38
N THR A 19 -18.13 8.54 26.83
CA THR A 19 -17.68 9.64 25.96
C THR A 19 -18.45 9.66 24.65
N THR A 20 -18.45 8.55 23.92
CA THR A 20 -19.15 8.46 22.62
C THR A 20 -20.66 8.50 22.77
N ARG A 21 -21.19 7.97 23.88
CA ARG A 21 -22.62 8.09 24.19
C ARG A 21 -23.02 9.56 24.39
N SER A 22 -22.23 10.31 25.15
CA SER A 22 -22.46 11.74 25.39
C SER A 22 -22.38 12.58 24.10
N GLU A 23 -21.54 12.21 23.13
CA GLU A 23 -21.49 12.89 21.82
C GLU A 23 -22.83 12.80 21.08
N ILE A 24 -23.42 11.60 21.00
CA ILE A 24 -24.72 11.40 20.32
C ILE A 24 -25.86 12.05 21.09
N GLU A 25 -25.86 11.98 22.43
CA GLU A 25 -26.86 12.67 23.26
C GLU A 25 -26.83 14.18 23.05
N LYS A 26 -25.63 14.78 22.98
CA LYS A 26 -25.45 16.20 22.70
C LYS A 26 -25.93 16.57 21.30
N LEU A 27 -25.52 15.83 20.27
CA LEU A 27 -25.96 16.09 18.89
C LEU A 27 -27.49 15.98 18.76
N TYR A 28 -28.11 15.05 19.49
CA TYR A 28 -29.55 14.89 19.53
C TYR A 28 -30.25 16.06 20.25
N ALA A 29 -29.75 16.48 21.41
CA ALA A 29 -30.27 17.63 22.15
C ALA A 29 -30.15 18.94 21.35
N ASP A 30 -29.05 19.10 20.62
CA ASP A 30 -28.77 20.26 19.76
C ASP A 30 -29.54 20.21 18.41
N GLN A 31 -30.33 19.15 18.17
CA GLN A 31 -31.05 18.89 16.91
C GLN A 31 -30.15 18.94 15.66
N ASN A 32 -28.88 18.53 15.79
CA ASN A 32 -27.93 18.50 14.68
C ASN A 32 -28.14 17.24 13.81
N ILE A 33 -29.24 17.25 13.06
CA ILE A 33 -29.67 16.10 12.25
C ILE A 33 -28.63 15.74 11.17
N ASP A 34 -28.00 16.74 10.55
CA ASP A 34 -27.01 16.51 9.49
C ASP A 34 -25.80 15.70 9.99
N GLU A 35 -25.29 16.00 11.18
CA GLU A 35 -24.16 15.27 11.75
C GLU A 35 -24.57 13.88 12.25
N LEU A 36 -25.78 13.76 12.83
CA LEU A 36 -26.34 12.45 13.19
C LEU A 36 -26.51 11.55 11.96
N GLU A 37 -26.99 12.08 10.84
CA GLU A 37 -27.09 11.36 9.56
C GLU A 37 -25.72 10.85 9.09
N LYS A 38 -24.69 11.70 9.10
CA LYS A 38 -23.32 11.30 8.73
C LYS A 38 -22.77 10.20 9.63
N ARG A 39 -23.05 10.26 10.93
CA ARG A 39 -22.51 9.34 11.95
C ARG A 39 -23.26 8.02 12.05
N LEU A 40 -24.59 8.03 11.87
CA LEU A 40 -25.46 6.89 12.20
C LEU A 40 -26.10 6.21 11.00
N ARG A 41 -26.30 6.89 9.86
CA ARG A 41 -27.05 6.33 8.72
C ARG A 41 -26.38 5.12 8.09
N ASN A 42 -25.08 5.26 7.85
CA ASN A 42 -24.25 4.27 7.19
C ASN A 42 -23.26 3.70 8.19
N ARG A 43 -22.94 2.42 8.02
CA ARG A 43 -21.86 1.78 8.79
C ARG A 43 -20.53 1.98 8.07
N ILE A 44 -19.46 2.07 8.85
CA ILE A 44 -18.10 2.00 8.33
C ILE A 44 -17.91 0.70 7.54
N SER A 45 -17.20 0.78 6.42
CA SER A 45 -17.02 -0.34 5.49
C SER A 45 -15.55 -0.58 5.20
N PHE A 46 -15.21 -1.82 4.79
CA PHE A 46 -13.85 -2.19 4.44
C PHE A 46 -13.40 -1.44 3.17
N GLY A 47 -12.33 -0.66 3.32
CA GLY A 47 -11.67 0.05 2.22
C GLY A 47 -10.53 -0.74 1.59
N THR A 48 -9.55 -0.03 1.06
CA THR A 48 -8.33 -0.63 0.48
C THR A 48 -7.48 -1.34 1.52
N ALA A 49 -7.42 -0.80 2.74
CA ALA A 49 -6.59 -1.33 3.82
C ALA A 49 -7.32 -1.29 5.17
N GLY A 50 -8.44 -2.04 5.27
CA GLY A 50 -9.22 -2.20 6.50
C GLY A 50 -10.37 -1.22 6.69
N LEU A 51 -10.93 -1.19 7.90
CA LEU A 51 -11.84 -0.13 8.34
C LEU A 51 -11.00 1.08 8.75
N ARG A 52 -11.44 2.29 8.42
CA ARG A 52 -10.74 3.54 8.78
C ARG A 52 -11.69 4.72 8.78
N SER A 53 -11.62 5.53 9.82
CA SER A 53 -12.43 6.74 9.99
C SER A 53 -11.91 7.53 11.19
N ASN A 54 -12.39 8.76 11.35
CA ASN A 54 -12.18 9.55 12.55
C ASN A 54 -12.69 8.78 13.78
N MET A 55 -12.00 8.96 14.91
CA MET A 55 -12.40 8.46 16.21
C MET A 55 -13.48 9.33 16.83
N GLU A 56 -14.73 8.93 16.64
CA GLU A 56 -15.92 9.65 17.07
C GLU A 56 -17.06 8.67 17.34
N ALA A 57 -18.15 9.13 17.97
CA ALA A 57 -19.36 8.33 18.09
C ALA A 57 -20.07 8.09 16.75
N GLY A 58 -20.75 6.95 16.63
CA GLY A 58 -21.58 6.58 15.49
C GLY A 58 -21.08 5.35 14.72
N PHE A 59 -21.98 4.76 13.93
CA PHE A 59 -21.69 3.52 13.21
C PHE A 59 -20.74 3.72 12.00
N SER A 60 -20.56 4.95 11.51
CA SER A 60 -19.64 5.31 10.41
C SER A 60 -18.23 5.71 10.88
N ARG A 61 -17.96 5.59 12.18
CA ARG A 61 -16.76 6.09 12.86
C ARG A 61 -15.98 4.95 13.53
N MET A 62 -14.71 5.20 13.84
CA MET A 62 -13.93 4.28 14.66
C MET A 62 -14.19 4.54 16.14
N ASN A 63 -14.61 3.52 16.88
CA ASN A 63 -14.90 3.60 18.32
C ASN A 63 -15.00 2.18 18.89
N ASP A 64 -15.15 2.06 20.21
CA ASP A 64 -15.26 0.78 20.91
C ASP A 64 -16.35 -0.12 20.30
N LEU A 65 -17.56 0.41 20.07
CA LEU A 65 -18.69 -0.38 19.58
C LEU A 65 -18.44 -0.96 18.19
N THR A 66 -17.92 -0.14 17.27
CA THR A 66 -17.63 -0.58 15.90
C THR A 66 -16.48 -1.58 15.86
N VAL A 67 -15.45 -1.42 16.70
CA VAL A 67 -14.35 -2.38 16.85
C VAL A 67 -14.84 -3.70 17.41
N ILE A 68 -15.69 -3.67 18.44
CA ILE A 68 -16.34 -4.87 19.01
C ILE A 68 -17.13 -5.59 17.91
N GLN A 69 -18.03 -4.89 17.22
CA GLN A 69 -18.89 -5.48 16.18
C GLN A 69 -18.07 -6.02 15.00
N ALA A 70 -17.01 -5.31 14.58
CA ALA A 70 -16.08 -5.78 13.55
C ALA A 70 -15.38 -7.09 13.98
N SER A 71 -14.91 -7.15 15.22
CA SER A 71 -14.24 -8.32 15.80
C SER A 71 -15.20 -9.51 15.90
N GLN A 72 -16.47 -9.29 16.28
CA GLN A 72 -17.51 -10.32 16.36
C GLN A 72 -17.83 -10.90 14.97
N GLY A 73 -18.01 -10.02 13.99
CA GLY A 73 -18.26 -10.43 12.61
C GLY A 73 -17.10 -11.22 12.02
N LEU A 74 -15.85 -10.76 12.25
CA LEU A 74 -14.65 -11.48 11.84
C LEU A 74 -14.55 -12.85 12.54
N CYS A 75 -14.75 -12.90 13.85
CA CYS A 75 -14.71 -14.15 14.61
C CYS A 75 -15.70 -15.19 14.08
N MET A 76 -16.96 -14.80 13.83
CA MET A 76 -17.96 -15.73 13.29
C MET A 76 -17.66 -16.11 11.85
N TYR A 77 -17.16 -15.18 11.04
CA TYR A 77 -16.73 -15.48 9.68
C TYR A 77 -15.62 -16.55 9.64
N LEU A 78 -14.63 -16.46 10.54
CA LEU A 78 -13.54 -17.43 10.62
C LEU A 78 -14.03 -18.81 11.11
N LEU A 79 -14.96 -18.85 12.07
CA LEU A 79 -15.60 -20.10 12.51
C LEU A 79 -16.37 -20.79 11.37
N ASP A 80 -17.05 -19.99 10.54
CA ASP A 80 -17.87 -20.50 9.43
C ASP A 80 -17.04 -20.93 8.21
N THR A 81 -15.83 -20.38 8.02
CA THR A 81 -15.06 -20.54 6.78
C THR A 81 -13.72 -21.26 6.92
N LEU A 82 -13.13 -21.30 8.12
CA LEU A 82 -11.81 -21.88 8.35
C LEU A 82 -11.88 -23.00 9.41
N PRO A 83 -11.62 -24.27 9.02
CA PRO A 83 -11.47 -25.36 9.98
C PRO A 83 -10.35 -25.09 11.00
N ALA A 84 -10.57 -25.53 12.24
CA ALA A 84 -9.60 -25.36 13.33
C ALA A 84 -9.19 -23.90 13.60
N SER A 85 -10.02 -22.93 13.22
CA SER A 85 -9.69 -21.50 13.34
C SER A 85 -9.42 -21.08 14.79
N VAL A 86 -10.17 -21.66 15.72
CA VAL A 86 -10.02 -21.45 17.17
C VAL A 86 -8.61 -21.83 17.65
N SER A 87 -8.13 -23.03 17.29
CA SER A 87 -6.83 -23.54 17.76
C SER A 87 -5.65 -22.91 17.03
N LYS A 88 -5.83 -22.53 15.75
CA LYS A 88 -4.84 -21.72 15.01
C LYS A 88 -4.66 -20.34 15.65
N GLY A 89 -5.73 -19.81 16.25
CA GLY A 89 -5.70 -18.53 16.96
C GLY A 89 -5.64 -17.31 16.05
N VAL A 90 -5.46 -16.14 16.66
CA VAL A 90 -5.39 -14.84 16.00
C VAL A 90 -4.21 -14.01 16.51
N VAL A 91 -3.57 -13.25 15.63
CA VAL A 91 -2.50 -12.30 15.97
C VAL A 91 -3.08 -10.90 16.07
N ILE A 92 -2.80 -10.17 17.15
CA ILE A 92 -3.33 -8.81 17.35
C ILE A 92 -2.18 -7.89 17.76
N GLY A 93 -2.01 -6.80 17.02
CA GLY A 93 -1.04 -5.74 17.30
C GLY A 93 -1.63 -4.35 17.10
N HIS A 94 -0.91 -3.34 17.56
CA HIS A 94 -1.33 -1.95 17.42
C HIS A 94 -0.15 -0.97 17.34
N ASP A 95 -0.41 0.19 16.74
CA ASP A 95 0.49 1.33 16.77
C ASP A 95 0.26 2.20 18.02
N HIS A 96 0.89 3.38 18.05
CA HIS A 96 0.89 4.30 19.18
C HIS A 96 -0.24 5.34 19.16
N ARG A 97 -1.16 5.30 18.19
CA ARG A 97 -2.23 6.32 18.07
C ARG A 97 -3.16 6.30 19.28
N HIS A 98 -3.86 7.41 19.49
CA HIS A 98 -4.94 7.49 20.48
C HIS A 98 -5.90 6.30 20.30
N ASN A 99 -6.29 5.67 21.43
CA ASN A 99 -7.15 4.49 21.51
C ASN A 99 -6.66 3.19 20.83
N SER A 100 -5.50 3.16 20.16
CA SER A 100 -5.03 1.95 19.46
C SER A 100 -4.90 0.74 20.39
N GLU A 101 -4.27 0.92 21.56
CA GLU A 101 -4.17 -0.13 22.57
C GLU A 101 -5.57 -0.59 23.06
N ARG A 102 -6.45 0.36 23.39
CA ARG A 102 -7.82 0.05 23.85
C ARG A 102 -8.58 -0.79 22.84
N PHE A 103 -8.55 -0.39 21.57
CA PHE A 103 -9.21 -1.12 20.49
C PHE A 103 -8.62 -2.52 20.30
N ALA A 104 -7.29 -2.66 20.37
CA ALA A 104 -6.64 -3.97 20.28
C ALA A 104 -7.05 -4.89 21.44
N ARG A 105 -7.13 -4.36 22.67
CA ARG A 105 -7.59 -5.10 23.85
C ARG A 105 -9.05 -5.54 23.73
N LEU A 106 -9.94 -4.68 23.23
CA LEU A 106 -11.33 -5.04 22.94
C LEU A 106 -11.43 -6.13 21.86
N THR A 107 -10.64 -6.04 20.80
CA THR A 107 -10.55 -7.10 19.78
C THR A 107 -10.12 -8.42 20.40
N ALA A 108 -9.05 -8.43 21.20
CA ALA A 108 -8.57 -9.62 21.90
C ALA A 108 -9.65 -10.23 22.81
N ALA A 109 -10.32 -9.40 23.61
CA ALA A 109 -11.39 -9.82 24.50
C ALA A 109 -12.51 -10.55 23.74
N ILE A 110 -12.92 -10.05 22.57
CA ILE A 110 -13.96 -10.69 21.75
C ILE A 110 -13.54 -12.09 21.30
N PHE A 111 -12.31 -12.26 20.80
CA PHE A 111 -11.81 -13.58 20.39
C PHE A 111 -11.69 -14.56 21.56
N ILE A 112 -11.23 -14.07 22.73
CA ILE A 112 -11.18 -14.85 23.97
C ILE A 112 -12.56 -15.40 24.34
N THR A 113 -13.64 -14.60 24.22
CA THR A 113 -15.00 -15.07 24.54
C THR A 113 -15.49 -16.21 23.65
N LYS A 114 -14.83 -16.45 22.50
CA LYS A 114 -15.11 -17.55 21.57
C LYS A 114 -14.05 -18.66 21.61
N GLY A 115 -13.16 -18.62 22.60
CA GLY A 115 -12.20 -19.69 22.86
C GLY A 115 -10.96 -19.67 21.97
N PHE A 116 -10.76 -18.63 21.14
CA PHE A 116 -9.58 -18.53 20.28
C PHE A 116 -8.33 -18.34 21.14
N THR A 117 -7.24 -19.00 20.74
CA THR A 117 -5.90 -18.56 21.16
C THR A 117 -5.65 -17.16 20.61
N VAL A 118 -5.25 -16.23 21.46
CA VAL A 118 -4.95 -14.84 21.07
C VAL A 118 -3.47 -14.57 21.31
N TYR A 119 -2.72 -14.44 20.22
CA TYR A 119 -1.35 -13.93 20.24
C TYR A 119 -1.42 -12.40 20.30
N PHE A 120 -1.54 -11.87 21.51
CA PHE A 120 -1.65 -10.43 21.75
C PHE A 120 -0.26 -9.84 21.91
N TYR A 121 0.14 -8.99 20.96
CA TYR A 121 1.43 -8.32 21.02
C TYR A 121 1.35 -7.18 22.03
N ARG A 122 1.91 -7.41 23.22
CA ARG A 122 1.95 -6.41 24.28
C ARG A 122 2.92 -5.29 23.88
N GLY A 123 2.41 -4.06 23.86
CA GLY A 123 3.17 -2.88 23.49
C GLY A 123 3.11 -2.56 22.00
N LEU A 124 3.88 -1.55 21.61
CA LEU A 124 3.85 -0.98 20.27
C LEU A 124 4.57 -1.89 19.26
N VAL A 125 3.93 -2.15 18.13
CA VAL A 125 4.52 -2.92 17.02
C VAL A 125 4.37 -2.19 15.69
N HIS A 126 5.30 -2.43 14.77
CA HIS A 126 5.17 -2.00 13.38
C HIS A 126 4.24 -2.95 12.63
N THR A 127 3.50 -2.42 11.65
CA THR A 127 2.49 -3.18 10.89
C THR A 127 3.03 -4.48 10.28
N PRO A 128 4.24 -4.54 9.67
CA PRO A 128 4.77 -5.77 9.08
C PRO A 128 4.85 -6.98 10.04
N LEU A 129 5.00 -6.75 11.35
CA LEU A 129 5.12 -7.84 12.33
C LEU A 129 3.85 -8.68 12.46
N VAL A 130 2.66 -8.08 12.26
CA VAL A 130 1.38 -8.79 12.36
C VAL A 130 1.21 -9.84 11.26
N PRO A 131 1.23 -9.51 9.94
CA PRO A 131 1.17 -10.52 8.88
C PRO A 131 2.35 -11.49 8.90
N PHE A 132 3.55 -11.06 9.33
CA PHE A 132 4.66 -11.97 9.58
C PHE A 132 4.29 -13.03 10.63
N GLY A 133 3.78 -12.58 11.78
CA GLY A 133 3.32 -13.44 12.86
C GLY A 133 2.23 -14.41 12.45
N VAL A 134 1.26 -13.96 11.64
CA VAL A 134 0.19 -14.83 11.11
C VAL A 134 0.78 -16.02 10.36
N LYS A 135 1.70 -15.75 9.43
CA LYS A 135 2.38 -16.80 8.65
C LYS A 135 3.25 -17.69 9.54
N ARG A 136 4.04 -17.09 10.45
CA ARG A 136 5.00 -17.81 11.31
C ARG A 136 4.31 -18.75 12.30
N LEU A 137 3.17 -18.34 12.85
CA LEU A 137 2.39 -19.09 13.83
C LEU A 137 1.34 -20.01 13.20
N GLY A 138 1.08 -19.86 11.89
CA GLY A 138 -0.04 -20.55 11.23
C GLY A 138 -1.40 -20.09 11.76
N ALA A 139 -1.51 -18.82 12.16
CA ALA A 139 -2.72 -18.26 12.74
C ALA A 139 -3.84 -18.09 11.69
N SER A 140 -5.09 -18.06 12.14
CA SER A 140 -6.27 -17.91 11.27
C SER A 140 -6.34 -16.53 10.62
N CYS A 141 -5.95 -15.51 11.37
CA CYS A 141 -5.93 -14.13 10.90
C CYS A 141 -5.00 -13.27 11.78
N GLY A 142 -4.72 -12.07 11.27
CA GLY A 142 -4.05 -11.00 11.98
C GLY A 142 -4.89 -9.73 11.97
N ILE A 143 -4.86 -8.99 13.07
CA ILE A 143 -5.49 -7.67 13.18
C ILE A 143 -4.42 -6.67 13.61
N MET A 144 -4.27 -5.60 12.82
CA MET A 144 -3.41 -4.48 13.15
C MET A 144 -4.28 -3.23 13.34
N ILE A 145 -4.25 -2.67 14.55
CA ILE A 145 -4.95 -1.42 14.87
C ILE A 145 -4.02 -0.25 14.57
N THR A 146 -4.34 0.46 13.49
CA THR A 146 -3.56 1.60 13.00
C THR A 146 -4.31 2.31 11.86
N ALA A 147 -4.07 3.62 11.72
CA ALA A 147 -4.44 4.36 10.50
C ALA A 147 -3.24 4.71 9.61
N SER A 148 -2.06 4.11 9.81
CA SER A 148 -0.84 4.36 9.01
C SER A 148 -0.48 5.85 8.99
N HIS A 149 -0.44 6.49 7.82
CA HIS A 149 -0.06 7.88 7.60
C HIS A 149 -1.21 8.90 7.75
N ASN A 150 -2.42 8.45 8.10
CA ASN A 150 -3.60 9.33 8.24
C ASN A 150 -3.47 10.37 9.37
N PRO A 151 -4.36 11.39 9.44
CA PRO A 151 -4.33 12.39 10.50
C PRO A 151 -4.51 11.76 11.89
N LYS A 152 -4.11 12.47 12.96
CA LYS A 152 -4.17 11.94 14.33
C LYS A 152 -5.57 11.55 14.84
N GLN A 153 -6.60 12.17 14.26
CA GLN A 153 -7.99 11.89 14.60
C GLN A 153 -8.46 10.53 14.07
N ASP A 154 -7.78 9.98 13.07
CA ASP A 154 -8.09 8.68 12.49
C ASP A 154 -7.47 7.53 13.29
N ASN A 155 -8.22 6.44 13.37
CA ASN A 155 -7.70 5.11 13.68
C ASN A 155 -8.21 4.11 12.63
N GLY A 156 -7.76 2.85 12.69
CA GLY A 156 -8.15 1.85 11.71
C GLY A 156 -8.00 0.42 12.20
N TYR A 157 -8.61 -0.49 11.45
CA TYR A 157 -8.67 -1.92 11.73
C TYR A 157 -8.29 -2.68 10.46
N LYS A 158 -7.00 -3.02 10.33
CA LYS A 158 -6.47 -3.82 9.21
C LYS A 158 -6.66 -5.31 9.50
N VAL A 159 -7.10 -6.08 8.51
CA VAL A 159 -7.33 -7.54 8.64
C VAL A 159 -6.49 -8.30 7.63
N TYR A 160 -5.75 -9.28 8.13
CA TYR A 160 -4.94 -10.23 7.38
C TYR A 160 -5.51 -11.64 7.56
N LEU A 161 -5.65 -12.45 6.51
CA LEU A 161 -6.08 -13.85 6.64
C LEU A 161 -4.89 -14.80 6.83
N GLU A 162 -5.13 -16.10 6.93
CA GLU A 162 -4.11 -17.14 7.18
C GLU A 162 -2.94 -17.13 6.17
N ASN A 163 -3.13 -16.53 5.00
CA ASN A 163 -2.09 -16.38 3.99
C ASN A 163 -1.18 -15.14 4.23
N GLY A 164 -1.41 -14.37 5.28
CA GLY A 164 -0.64 -13.17 5.63
C GLY A 164 -0.97 -11.95 4.75
N CYS A 165 -1.98 -12.02 3.89
CA CYS A 165 -2.41 -10.92 3.03
C CYS A 165 -3.65 -10.23 3.56
N GLN A 166 -3.79 -8.94 3.22
CA GLN A 166 -5.02 -8.20 3.48
C GLN A 166 -6.20 -8.76 2.68
N ILE A 167 -7.40 -8.67 3.26
CA ILE A 167 -8.64 -9.23 2.70
C ILE A 167 -9.04 -8.62 1.34
N ILE A 168 -9.49 -9.51 0.43
CA ILE A 168 -10.15 -9.17 -0.83
C ILE A 168 -11.51 -9.88 -0.91
N SER A 169 -12.35 -9.50 -1.88
CA SER A 169 -13.60 -10.23 -2.18
C SER A 169 -13.29 -11.68 -2.56
N PRO A 170 -14.08 -12.66 -2.06
CA PRO A 170 -15.36 -12.51 -1.35
C PRO A 170 -15.26 -12.36 0.19
N HIS A 171 -14.05 -12.42 0.77
CA HIS A 171 -13.88 -12.43 2.23
C HIS A 171 -14.35 -11.13 2.89
N ASP A 172 -14.03 -9.98 2.30
CA ASP A 172 -14.48 -8.66 2.79
C ASP A 172 -16.02 -8.56 2.94
N LYS A 173 -16.77 -9.02 1.94
CA LYS A 173 -18.24 -9.06 1.92
C LYS A 173 -18.77 -10.10 2.90
N GLY A 174 -18.10 -11.24 3.03
CA GLY A 174 -18.44 -12.29 3.99
C GLY A 174 -18.32 -11.81 5.44
N ILE A 175 -17.23 -11.11 5.76
CA ILE A 175 -17.02 -10.49 7.07
C ILE A 175 -18.06 -9.40 7.30
N ALA A 176 -18.27 -8.49 6.34
CA ALA A 176 -19.27 -7.43 6.46
C ALA A 176 -20.69 -7.97 6.72
N LYS A 177 -21.09 -9.04 6.01
CA LYS A 177 -22.36 -9.74 6.25
C LYS A 177 -22.42 -10.32 7.67
N SER A 178 -21.31 -10.88 8.15
CA SER A 178 -21.21 -11.45 9.49
C SER A 178 -21.32 -10.37 10.58
N ILE A 179 -20.69 -9.20 10.39
CA ILE A 179 -20.83 -8.04 11.30
C ILE A 179 -22.31 -7.68 11.48
N LEU A 180 -23.05 -7.55 10.37
CA LEU A 180 -24.48 -7.20 10.42
C LEU A 180 -25.36 -8.26 11.11
N LYS A 181 -24.91 -9.51 11.18
CA LYS A 181 -25.60 -10.60 11.88
C LYS A 181 -25.38 -10.56 13.39
N TYR A 182 -24.25 -10.01 13.85
CA TYR A 182 -23.81 -10.07 15.26
C TYR A 182 -23.51 -8.67 15.79
N LEU A 183 -24.56 -7.84 15.93
CA LEU A 183 -24.44 -6.44 16.37
C LEU A 183 -24.48 -6.27 17.90
N GLU A 184 -25.08 -7.20 18.65
CA GLU A 184 -25.07 -7.14 20.12
C GLU A 184 -23.65 -7.39 20.67
N PRO A 185 -23.08 -6.47 21.46
CA PRO A 185 -21.76 -6.65 22.06
C PRO A 185 -21.71 -7.85 23.01
N TRP A 186 -20.79 -8.78 22.79
CA TRP A 186 -20.54 -9.94 23.64
C TRP A 186 -19.79 -9.57 24.92
N THR A 187 -18.85 -8.63 24.82
CA THR A 187 -18.12 -8.09 25.97
C THR A 187 -17.67 -6.65 25.71
N TRP A 188 -17.54 -5.89 26.79
CA TRP A 188 -16.90 -4.56 26.86
C TRP A 188 -15.66 -4.58 27.76
N ASP A 189 -15.36 -5.74 28.35
CA ASP A 189 -14.25 -5.93 29.28
C ASP A 189 -12.96 -6.13 28.49
N ALA A 190 -12.22 -5.03 28.31
CA ALA A 190 -10.92 -5.02 27.67
C ALA A 190 -9.82 -5.68 28.53
N ASP A 191 -10.08 -5.91 29.82
CA ASP A 191 -9.09 -6.43 30.77
C ASP A 191 -9.07 -7.96 30.81
N LEU A 192 -9.98 -8.61 30.08
CA LEU A 192 -9.93 -10.05 29.81
C LEU A 192 -8.57 -10.51 29.24
N VAL A 193 -7.84 -9.62 28.57
CA VAL A 193 -6.53 -9.94 27.97
C VAL A 193 -5.40 -10.10 29.00
N ASP A 194 -5.52 -9.58 30.21
CA ASP A 194 -4.36 -9.52 31.13
C ASP A 194 -4.07 -10.84 31.83
N ASN A 195 -5.09 -11.63 32.17
CA ASN A 195 -4.95 -12.84 32.99
C ASN A 195 -5.64 -14.08 32.41
N ASN A 196 -5.97 -14.08 31.11
CA ASN A 196 -6.64 -15.21 30.48
C ASN A 196 -5.64 -16.19 29.86
N SER A 197 -5.82 -17.49 30.10
CA SER A 197 -4.94 -18.55 29.60
C SER A 197 -4.93 -18.70 28.07
N LEU A 198 -5.91 -18.12 27.37
CA LEU A 198 -5.96 -18.07 25.92
C LEU A 198 -5.11 -16.93 25.35
N CYS A 199 -4.70 -15.95 26.17
CA CYS A 199 -3.84 -14.86 25.74
C CYS A 199 -2.37 -15.27 25.86
N VAL A 200 -1.68 -15.31 24.72
CA VAL A 200 -0.26 -15.66 24.61
C VAL A 200 0.52 -14.41 24.24
N ASP A 201 1.52 -14.07 25.05
CA ASP A 201 2.48 -13.02 24.72
C ASP A 201 3.78 -13.65 24.22
N ASN A 202 3.98 -13.60 22.91
CA ASN A 202 5.18 -14.08 22.23
C ASN A 202 5.78 -13.03 21.28
N VAL A 203 5.44 -11.75 21.48
CA VAL A 203 5.85 -10.67 20.56
C VAL A 203 7.37 -10.61 20.37
N LYS A 204 8.14 -10.83 21.44
CA LYS A 204 9.60 -10.83 21.39
C LYS A 204 10.12 -11.96 20.50
N GLU A 205 9.61 -13.18 20.67
CA GLU A 205 10.03 -14.34 19.87
C GLU A 205 9.70 -14.14 18.39
N ILE A 206 8.49 -13.65 18.08
CA ILE A 206 8.10 -13.37 16.69
C ILE A 206 8.93 -12.23 16.10
N SER A 207 9.23 -11.19 16.88
CA SER A 207 10.15 -10.14 16.46
C SER A 207 11.54 -10.69 16.19
N ASP A 208 12.06 -11.59 17.04
CA ASP A 208 13.35 -12.22 16.83
C ASP A 208 13.39 -13.01 15.50
N PHE A 209 12.36 -13.81 15.20
CA PHE A 209 12.24 -14.49 13.91
C PHE A 209 12.14 -13.53 12.71
N TYR A 210 11.42 -12.42 12.85
CA TYR A 210 11.33 -11.41 11.79
C TYR A 210 12.72 -10.86 11.45
N PHE A 211 13.51 -10.52 12.46
CA PHE A 211 14.85 -9.98 12.27
C PHE A 211 15.88 -11.02 11.80
N GLU A 212 15.67 -12.31 12.13
CA GLU A 212 16.43 -13.41 11.55
C GLU A 212 16.17 -13.56 10.04
N GLU A 213 14.91 -13.55 9.60
CA GLU A 213 14.59 -13.57 8.16
C GLU A 213 15.06 -12.29 7.46
N LEU A 214 14.98 -11.14 8.13
CA LEU A 214 15.47 -9.86 7.59
C LEU A 214 16.98 -9.91 7.33
N LYS A 215 17.75 -10.52 8.24
CA LYS A 215 19.21 -10.66 8.14
C LYS A 215 19.66 -11.40 6.87
N GLU A 216 18.84 -12.31 6.36
CA GLU A 216 19.12 -13.07 5.13
C GLU A 216 19.07 -12.21 3.86
N LEU A 217 18.50 -11.00 3.92
CA LEU A 217 18.53 -10.03 2.82
C LEU A 217 19.88 -9.30 2.69
N SER A 218 20.76 -9.37 3.70
CA SER A 218 22.06 -8.68 3.69
C SER A 218 23.16 -9.56 3.12
N HIS A 219 23.84 -9.04 2.09
CA HIS A 219 24.94 -9.74 1.42
C HIS A 219 26.32 -9.10 1.69
N HIS A 220 26.35 -7.89 2.27
CA HIS A 220 27.56 -7.08 2.37
C HIS A 220 27.82 -6.51 3.77
N ARG A 221 27.57 -7.30 4.83
CA ARG A 221 27.70 -6.87 6.24
C ARG A 221 29.08 -6.29 6.61
N GLU A 222 30.17 -6.81 6.04
CA GLU A 222 31.51 -6.28 6.30
C GLU A 222 31.70 -4.86 5.73
N ASP A 223 31.11 -4.60 4.56
CA ASP A 223 31.11 -3.27 3.95
C ASP A 223 30.21 -2.33 4.75
N ASN A 224 29.05 -2.82 5.20
CA ASN A 224 28.13 -2.05 6.05
C ASN A 224 28.81 -1.60 7.35
N ALA A 225 29.57 -2.48 7.99
CA ALA A 225 30.29 -2.20 9.23
C ALA A 225 31.44 -1.20 9.05
N SER A 226 32.15 -1.28 7.93
CA SER A 226 33.27 -0.39 7.61
C SER A 226 32.87 0.93 6.95
N SER A 227 31.59 1.07 6.58
CA SER A 227 31.04 2.25 5.93
C SER A 227 31.14 3.51 6.80
N LYS A 228 31.52 4.61 6.17
CA LYS A 228 31.55 5.96 6.79
C LYS A 228 30.33 6.81 6.45
N ILE A 229 29.38 6.26 5.70
CA ILE A 229 28.17 6.98 5.32
C ILE A 229 27.36 7.27 6.59
N LYS A 230 27.00 8.54 6.76
CA LYS A 230 26.08 8.96 7.81
C LYS A 230 24.65 8.95 7.25
N PHE A 231 23.80 8.18 7.90
CA PHE A 231 22.37 8.13 7.66
C PHE A 231 21.64 8.95 8.72
N VAL A 232 20.62 9.71 8.33
CA VAL A 232 19.62 10.28 9.22
C VAL A 232 18.33 9.49 9.09
N TYR A 233 17.64 9.28 10.20
CA TYR A 233 16.36 8.60 10.25
C TYR A 233 15.30 9.45 10.93
N THR A 234 14.06 9.39 10.44
CA THR A 234 12.88 9.86 11.16
C THR A 234 11.76 8.83 11.10
N ALA A 235 11.12 8.60 12.24
CA ALA A 235 9.89 7.82 12.33
C ALA A 235 8.64 8.69 12.20
N MET A 236 8.78 10.03 12.12
CA MET A 236 7.67 10.98 12.18
C MET A 236 6.77 10.77 13.40
N HIS A 237 7.38 10.57 14.58
CA HIS A 237 6.68 10.16 15.82
C HIS A 237 6.03 8.78 15.75
N GLY A 238 6.50 7.94 14.82
CA GLY A 238 6.05 6.58 14.60
C GLY A 238 6.71 5.53 15.49
N VAL A 239 6.27 4.28 15.33
CA VAL A 239 6.85 3.11 16.01
C VAL A 239 8.19 2.65 15.40
N GLY A 240 8.60 3.26 14.27
CA GLY A 240 9.69 2.76 13.43
C GLY A 240 11.10 2.84 14.03
N THR A 241 11.39 3.78 14.93
CA THR A 241 12.77 4.04 15.42
C THR A 241 13.45 2.79 15.99
N GLN A 242 12.82 2.12 16.96
CA GLN A 242 13.45 0.98 17.63
C GLN A 242 13.59 -0.21 16.67
N VAL A 243 12.63 -0.36 15.75
CA VAL A 243 12.62 -1.38 14.72
C VAL A 243 13.75 -1.13 13.71
N ALA A 244 13.92 0.11 13.26
CA ALA A 244 14.99 0.52 12.36
C ALA A 244 16.39 0.38 12.99
N LYS A 245 16.55 0.73 14.28
CA LYS A 245 17.82 0.51 15.02
C LYS A 245 18.21 -0.96 14.99
N ARG A 246 17.28 -1.84 15.34
CA ARG A 246 17.49 -3.29 15.31
C ARG A 246 17.76 -3.80 13.90
N ALA A 247 17.07 -3.26 12.89
CA ALA A 247 17.31 -3.58 11.47
C ALA A 247 18.74 -3.21 11.04
N PHE A 248 19.22 -2.04 11.43
CA PHE A 248 20.59 -1.58 11.18
C PHE A 248 21.63 -2.50 11.83
N GLU A 249 21.39 -2.92 13.08
CA GLU A 249 22.26 -3.86 13.81
C GLU A 249 22.37 -5.21 13.09
N VAL A 250 21.25 -5.79 12.63
CA VAL A 250 21.29 -7.10 11.94
C VAL A 250 22.03 -7.05 10.59
N PHE A 251 22.04 -5.88 9.93
CA PHE A 251 22.85 -5.62 8.72
C PHE A 251 24.28 -5.16 9.04
N SER A 252 24.65 -5.06 10.32
CA SER A 252 25.96 -4.63 10.80
C SER A 252 26.33 -3.18 10.43
N PHE A 253 25.35 -2.28 10.27
CA PHE A 253 25.63 -0.87 10.06
C PHE A 253 26.08 -0.16 11.34
N ASN A 254 26.85 0.92 11.16
CA ASN A 254 27.01 1.93 12.20
C ASN A 254 25.65 2.59 12.51
N PRO A 255 25.36 2.95 13.77
CA PRO A 255 24.10 3.60 14.13
C PRO A 255 23.81 4.85 13.30
N PHE A 256 22.56 5.01 12.86
CA PHE A 256 22.10 6.24 12.21
C PHE A 256 21.90 7.37 13.23
N LEU A 257 21.83 8.59 12.73
CA LEU A 257 21.45 9.77 13.47
C LEU A 257 19.93 9.89 13.49
N SER A 258 19.32 9.84 14.67
CA SER A 258 17.87 10.03 14.79
C SER A 258 17.51 11.52 14.76
N THR A 259 16.43 11.86 14.05
CA THR A 259 15.77 13.16 14.17
C THR A 259 15.11 13.21 15.54
N LYS A 260 15.78 13.84 16.52
CA LYS A 260 15.45 13.72 17.95
C LYS A 260 14.02 14.14 18.28
N GLU A 261 13.54 15.18 17.62
CA GLU A 261 12.19 15.71 17.80
C GLU A 261 11.10 14.78 17.26
N GLN A 262 11.44 13.72 16.51
CA GLN A 262 10.50 12.79 15.88
C GLN A 262 10.85 11.32 16.21
N GLU A 263 11.73 11.10 17.20
CA GLU A 263 12.31 9.79 17.53
C GLU A 263 11.32 8.91 18.31
N GLU A 264 10.64 9.49 19.30
CA GLU A 264 9.72 8.78 20.19
C GLU A 264 8.29 8.75 19.62
N PRO A 265 7.54 7.66 19.82
CA PRO A 265 6.15 7.60 19.40
C PRO A 265 5.28 8.65 20.10
N ASP A 266 4.55 9.47 19.34
CA ASP A 266 3.64 10.51 19.86
C ASP A 266 2.34 10.54 19.03
N PRO A 267 1.18 10.19 19.62
CA PRO A 267 -0.09 10.12 18.88
C PRO A 267 -0.59 11.46 18.35
N ASP A 268 -0.03 12.58 18.80
CA ASP A 268 -0.39 13.92 18.34
C ASP A 268 0.40 14.41 17.12
N PHE A 269 1.45 13.69 16.72
CA PHE A 269 2.35 14.02 15.60
C PHE A 269 2.77 15.51 15.59
N PRO A 270 3.24 16.09 16.72
CA PRO A 270 3.24 17.54 16.96
C PRO A 270 4.09 18.38 15.99
N THR A 271 5.02 17.74 15.27
CA THR A 271 5.96 18.45 14.37
C THR A 271 5.56 18.39 12.89
N VAL A 272 4.53 17.63 12.52
CA VAL A 272 4.12 17.43 11.13
C VAL A 272 2.63 17.65 10.98
N ALA A 273 2.21 18.34 9.92
CA ALA A 273 0.78 18.50 9.62
C ALA A 273 0.14 17.16 9.23
N PHE A 274 0.89 16.33 8.53
CA PHE A 274 0.49 15.00 8.09
C PHE A 274 1.70 14.07 8.18
N PRO A 275 1.64 12.96 8.94
CA PRO A 275 2.77 12.07 9.15
C PRO A 275 2.92 11.12 7.96
N ASN A 276 3.17 11.67 6.77
CA ASN A 276 3.38 10.93 5.55
C ASN A 276 4.68 11.38 4.88
N PRO A 277 5.65 10.49 4.67
CA PRO A 277 6.89 10.84 4.00
C PRO A 277 6.72 11.33 2.55
N GLU A 278 5.58 11.04 1.90
CA GLU A 278 5.27 11.52 0.55
C GLU A 278 4.99 13.04 0.46
N GLU A 279 4.72 13.73 1.58
CA GLU A 279 4.52 15.19 1.58
C GLU A 279 5.82 15.98 1.32
N GLY A 280 6.95 15.27 1.20
CA GLY A 280 8.22 15.83 0.74
C GLY A 280 8.84 16.78 1.75
N LYS A 281 9.31 17.95 1.27
CA LYS A 281 10.16 18.87 2.06
C LYS A 281 9.50 19.33 3.35
N GLY A 282 8.17 19.51 3.37
CA GLY A 282 7.45 19.93 4.56
C GLY A 282 7.53 18.90 5.69
N ALA A 283 7.30 17.62 5.39
CA ALA A 283 7.36 16.55 6.38
C ALA A 283 8.81 16.18 6.77
N LEU A 284 9.78 16.39 5.88
CA LEU A 284 11.20 16.06 6.10
C LEU A 284 12.05 17.22 6.65
N ALA A 285 11.48 18.38 6.93
CA ALA A 285 12.24 19.58 7.32
C ALA A 285 13.20 19.36 8.51
N LEU A 286 12.76 18.67 9.56
CA LEU A 286 13.58 18.39 10.74
C LEU A 286 14.69 17.35 10.45
N ALA A 287 14.40 16.35 9.62
CA ALA A 287 15.39 15.37 9.19
C ALA A 287 16.45 16.01 8.28
N ILE A 288 16.05 16.92 7.38
CA ILE A 288 16.95 17.75 6.55
C ILE A 288 17.86 18.58 7.43
N LYS A 289 17.31 19.29 8.41
CA LYS A 289 18.09 20.07 9.38
C LYS A 289 19.11 19.19 10.12
N THR A 290 18.66 18.06 10.66
CA THR A 290 19.54 17.10 11.36
C THR A 290 20.67 16.61 10.45
N ALA A 291 20.35 16.32 9.19
CA ALA A 291 21.34 15.85 8.21
C ALA A 291 22.35 16.94 7.86
N ASP A 292 21.90 18.17 7.64
CA ASP A 292 22.76 19.31 7.33
C ASP A 292 23.72 19.64 8.49
N GLU A 293 23.22 19.65 9.73
CA GLU A 293 24.02 19.92 10.93
C GLU A 293 25.10 18.85 11.19
N ASN A 294 24.88 17.61 10.75
CA ASN A 294 25.78 16.48 11.00
C ASN A 294 26.59 16.04 9.76
N GLY A 295 26.41 16.71 8.62
CA GLY A 295 27.04 16.36 7.36
C GLY A 295 26.61 14.98 6.84
N ALA A 296 25.36 14.58 7.04
CA ALA A 296 24.80 13.37 6.48
C ALA A 296 24.32 13.58 5.04
N ARG A 297 24.49 12.56 4.20
CA ARG A 297 24.09 12.58 2.78
C ARG A 297 22.71 11.96 2.55
N ILE A 298 22.27 11.06 3.43
CA ILE A 298 21.07 10.24 3.22
C ILE A 298 20.10 10.41 4.38
N ILE A 299 18.83 10.62 4.06
CA ILE A 299 17.72 10.62 5.00
C ILE A 299 16.81 9.45 4.66
N PHE A 300 16.46 8.66 5.67
CA PHE A 300 15.40 7.66 5.61
C PHE A 300 14.22 8.12 6.45
N ALA A 301 13.00 7.87 5.96
CA ALA A 301 11.80 8.11 6.73
C ALA A 301 10.78 6.98 6.54
N ASN A 302 10.16 6.57 7.63
CA ASN A 302 8.99 5.70 7.62
C ASN A 302 7.74 6.50 8.00
N ASP A 303 6.58 5.97 7.62
CA ASP A 303 5.30 6.44 8.17
C ASP A 303 5.07 5.88 9.60
N PRO A 304 4.05 6.35 10.34
CA PRO A 304 3.84 6.05 11.76
C PRO A 304 3.82 4.57 12.16
N ASP A 305 3.34 3.68 11.29
CA ASP A 305 3.27 2.23 11.51
C ASP A 305 4.38 1.44 10.77
N ALA A 306 5.32 2.16 10.15
CA ALA A 306 6.51 1.68 9.47
C ALA A 306 6.28 0.67 8.35
N ASP A 307 5.12 0.73 7.67
CA ASP A 307 4.87 -0.06 6.47
C ASP A 307 5.36 0.65 5.19
N ARG A 308 5.54 1.98 5.22
CA ARG A 308 6.06 2.78 4.10
C ARG A 308 7.51 3.21 4.28
N PHE A 309 8.20 3.47 3.18
CA PHE A 309 9.60 3.90 3.19
C PHE A 309 9.88 5.00 2.17
N SER A 310 10.58 6.05 2.59
CA SER A 310 11.12 7.07 1.68
C SER A 310 12.59 7.32 1.96
N VAL A 311 13.27 7.83 0.93
CA VAL A 311 14.68 8.19 0.99
C VAL A 311 14.91 9.52 0.29
N SER A 312 15.82 10.32 0.84
CA SER A 312 16.33 11.54 0.22
C SER A 312 17.85 11.55 0.23
N GLU A 313 18.45 12.13 -0.81
CA GLU A 313 19.91 12.26 -0.95
C GLU A 313 20.31 13.72 -1.17
N LYS A 314 21.31 14.17 -0.41
CA LYS A 314 21.96 15.47 -0.60
C LYS A 314 22.83 15.45 -1.84
N GLN A 315 22.54 16.37 -2.76
CA GLN A 315 23.20 16.52 -4.04
C GLN A 315 24.49 17.35 -3.91
N LYS A 316 25.35 17.28 -4.93
CA LYS A 316 26.62 18.05 -4.99
C LYS A 316 26.41 19.57 -4.95
N ASN A 317 25.26 20.05 -5.43
CA ASN A 317 24.87 21.47 -5.38
C ASN A 317 24.34 21.91 -3.99
N GLY A 318 24.25 21.00 -3.03
CA GLY A 318 23.74 21.25 -1.68
C GLY A 318 22.24 21.05 -1.51
N GLU A 319 21.48 20.84 -2.58
CA GLU A 319 20.04 20.61 -2.53
C GLU A 319 19.71 19.16 -2.16
N TRP A 320 18.52 18.94 -1.61
CA TRP A 320 18.00 17.62 -1.31
C TRP A 320 17.13 17.10 -2.45
N ASN A 321 17.52 15.95 -3.03
CA ASN A 321 16.67 15.18 -3.93
C ASN A 321 15.83 14.21 -3.11
N ILE A 322 14.51 14.33 -3.19
CA ILE A 322 13.56 13.42 -2.56
C ILE A 322 13.09 12.46 -3.64
N PHE A 323 13.43 11.18 -3.52
CA PHE A 323 13.08 10.20 -4.55
C PHE A 323 11.59 9.88 -4.48
N SER A 324 10.94 9.82 -5.64
CA SER A 324 9.55 9.34 -5.72
C SER A 324 9.48 7.84 -5.43
N GLY A 325 8.32 7.32 -4.99
CA GLY A 325 8.20 5.88 -4.76
C GLY A 325 8.41 5.03 -6.02
N ASN A 326 8.15 5.58 -7.22
CA ASN A 326 8.57 4.96 -8.48
C ASN A 326 10.10 4.85 -8.60
N GLN A 327 10.84 5.92 -8.31
CA GLN A 327 12.31 5.89 -8.35
C GLN A 327 12.88 4.93 -7.31
N ILE A 328 12.38 4.98 -6.08
CA ILE A 328 12.79 4.06 -5.00
C ILE A 328 12.49 2.61 -5.41
N GLY A 329 11.31 2.36 -5.97
CA GLY A 329 10.90 1.03 -6.42
C GLY A 329 11.83 0.46 -7.48
N ILE A 330 12.24 1.26 -8.47
CA ILE A 330 13.17 0.82 -9.51
C ILE A 330 14.58 0.61 -8.98
N ILE A 331 15.05 1.48 -8.08
CA ILE A 331 16.36 1.33 -7.43
C ILE A 331 16.40 0.03 -6.60
N LEU A 332 15.36 -0.24 -5.81
CA LEU A 332 15.23 -1.48 -5.04
C LEU A 332 15.11 -2.72 -5.93
N ALA A 333 14.30 -2.65 -7.00
CA ALA A 333 14.18 -3.74 -7.97
C ALA A 333 15.54 -4.09 -8.60
N SER A 334 16.33 -3.07 -8.93
CA SER A 334 17.69 -3.26 -9.46
C SER A 334 18.62 -3.88 -8.41
N ALA A 335 18.58 -3.40 -7.16
CA ALA A 335 19.41 -3.93 -6.08
C ALA A 335 19.13 -5.41 -5.79
N VAL A 336 17.86 -5.80 -5.67
CA VAL A 336 17.51 -7.21 -5.41
C VAL A 336 17.85 -8.10 -6.61
N LEU A 337 17.78 -7.57 -7.84
CA LEU A 337 18.20 -8.29 -9.03
C LEU A 337 19.73 -8.45 -9.11
N GLU A 338 20.51 -7.41 -8.78
CA GLU A 338 21.97 -7.48 -8.67
C GLU A 338 22.39 -8.56 -7.66
N ASN A 339 21.78 -8.57 -6.48
CA ASN A 339 22.03 -9.56 -5.44
C ASN A 339 21.64 -10.98 -5.86
N TYR A 340 20.50 -11.14 -6.54
CA TYR A 340 20.07 -12.43 -7.07
C TYR A 340 21.05 -12.97 -8.12
N ASN A 341 21.53 -12.11 -9.02
CA ASN A 341 22.51 -12.48 -10.05
C ASN A 341 23.87 -12.84 -9.44
N ALA A 342 24.30 -12.14 -8.39
CA ALA A 342 25.55 -12.41 -7.70
C ALA A 342 25.58 -13.81 -7.05
N GLN A 343 24.41 -14.38 -6.73
CA GLN A 343 24.28 -15.76 -6.23
C GLN A 343 24.38 -16.82 -7.34
N GLY A 344 24.53 -16.42 -8.62
CA GLY A 344 24.63 -17.33 -9.76
C GLY A 344 23.31 -17.98 -10.19
N LYS A 345 22.16 -17.50 -9.67
CA LYS A 345 20.84 -18.02 -10.01
C LYS A 345 20.39 -17.54 -11.40
N PRO A 346 19.83 -18.39 -12.27
CA PRO A 346 19.35 -17.98 -13.58
C PRO A 346 18.08 -17.11 -13.50
N ILE A 347 17.99 -16.07 -14.33
CA ILE A 347 16.78 -15.21 -14.45
C ILE A 347 15.72 -15.88 -15.34
N SER A 348 16.14 -16.53 -16.44
CA SER A 348 15.28 -17.25 -17.36
C SER A 348 16.05 -18.25 -18.24
N MET A 349 15.33 -19.25 -18.76
CA MET A 349 15.88 -20.32 -19.62
C MET A 349 16.60 -19.79 -20.86
N ILE A 350 16.13 -18.69 -21.45
CA ILE A 350 16.63 -18.17 -22.74
C ILE A 350 18.05 -17.58 -22.59
N LYS A 351 18.32 -16.81 -21.53
CA LYS A 351 19.66 -16.24 -21.30
C LYS A 351 20.69 -17.31 -20.93
N PHE A 352 20.30 -18.34 -20.19
CA PHE A 352 21.18 -19.47 -19.87
C PHE A 352 21.61 -20.20 -21.14
N ILE A 353 20.67 -20.52 -22.03
CA ILE A 353 20.95 -21.16 -23.32
C ILE A 353 21.87 -20.26 -24.17
N ILE A 354 21.57 -18.97 -24.34
CA ILE A 354 22.41 -18.07 -25.16
C ILE A 354 23.85 -17.97 -24.61
N ASN A 355 24.04 -17.80 -23.30
CA ASN A 355 25.39 -17.72 -22.72
C ASN A 355 26.12 -19.08 -22.75
N PHE A 356 25.40 -20.18 -22.51
CA PHE A 356 25.97 -21.53 -22.56
C PHE A 356 26.41 -21.91 -23.98
N PHE A 357 25.62 -21.56 -25.01
CA PHE A 357 25.95 -21.83 -26.42
C PHE A 357 27.02 -20.87 -26.98
N MET A 358 27.16 -19.65 -26.44
CA MET A 358 28.24 -18.73 -26.83
C MET A 358 29.61 -19.13 -26.26
N GLN A 359 29.65 -19.97 -25.22
CA GLN A 359 30.89 -20.28 -24.50
C GLN A 359 31.43 -21.70 -24.74
N TYR A 360 30.58 -22.67 -25.16
CA TYR A 360 31.02 -24.05 -25.35
C TYR A 360 30.39 -24.71 -26.58
N SER A 361 31.17 -24.74 -27.67
CA SER A 361 31.00 -25.77 -28.70
C SER A 361 31.34 -27.11 -28.06
N LEU A 362 30.35 -28.02 -27.98
CA LEU A 362 30.48 -29.42 -27.55
C LEU A 362 30.32 -29.68 -26.03
N LEU A 363 29.08 -29.96 -25.58
CA LEU A 363 28.74 -31.18 -24.82
C LEU A 363 27.21 -31.36 -24.69
N LEU A 364 26.62 -32.10 -25.63
CA LEU A 364 25.32 -32.74 -25.43
C LEU A 364 25.54 -34.00 -24.61
N LEU A 365 25.36 -33.95 -23.28
CA LEU A 365 25.06 -35.10 -22.40
C LEU A 365 25.15 -34.65 -20.94
N LEU A 366 24.02 -34.18 -20.39
CA LEU A 366 23.65 -34.23 -18.96
C LEU A 366 22.25 -33.61 -18.85
N THR A 367 21.23 -34.35 -19.31
CA THR A 367 19.83 -34.04 -18.95
C THR A 367 19.57 -34.52 -17.53
N SER A 368 20.19 -33.84 -16.57
CA SER A 368 19.75 -33.79 -15.18
C SER A 368 18.72 -32.67 -15.12
N PHE A 369 17.50 -32.95 -14.63
CA PHE A 369 16.38 -32.02 -14.49
C PHE A 369 16.83 -30.60 -14.08
N ILE A 370 16.94 -29.68 -15.04
CA ILE A 370 17.23 -28.27 -14.78
C ILE A 370 15.93 -27.66 -14.26
N ILE A 371 15.88 -27.40 -12.95
CA ILE A 371 14.83 -26.62 -12.33
C ILE A 371 14.93 -25.20 -12.93
N ILE A 372 13.85 -24.77 -13.56
CA ILE A 372 13.73 -23.44 -14.17
C ILE A 372 13.38 -22.47 -13.04
N ASP A 373 14.34 -21.67 -12.58
CA ASP A 373 13.99 -20.55 -11.69
C ASP A 373 13.21 -19.53 -12.50
N LYS A 374 11.91 -19.43 -12.21
CA LYS A 374 11.01 -18.46 -12.84
C LYS A 374 10.98 -17.21 -11.97
N LEU A 375 11.82 -16.23 -12.30
CA LEU A 375 11.85 -14.98 -11.54
C LEU A 375 10.61 -14.13 -11.82
N ALA A 376 10.00 -13.55 -10.79
CA ALA A 376 8.90 -12.60 -10.94
C ALA A 376 9.08 -11.33 -10.10
N MET A 377 8.63 -10.21 -10.65
CA MET A 377 8.44 -8.95 -9.92
C MET A 377 7.11 -8.31 -10.28
N LEU A 378 6.51 -7.59 -9.33
CA LEU A 378 5.18 -7.04 -9.46
C LEU A 378 5.13 -5.53 -9.25
N ALA A 379 4.19 -4.87 -9.88
CA ALA A 379 3.86 -3.48 -9.54
C ALA A 379 2.36 -3.21 -9.67
N SER A 380 1.89 -2.14 -9.02
CA SER A 380 0.52 -1.68 -9.24
C SER A 380 0.35 -1.09 -10.64
N THR A 381 -0.90 -1.11 -11.13
CA THR A 381 -1.33 -0.48 -12.38
C THR A 381 -0.95 0.99 -12.52
N VAL A 382 -0.84 1.71 -11.41
CA VAL A 382 -0.48 3.14 -11.37
C VAL A 382 0.99 3.40 -11.03
N SER A 383 1.76 2.34 -10.78
CA SER A 383 3.21 2.40 -10.66
C SER A 383 3.88 2.46 -12.04
N SER A 384 5.12 2.95 -12.05
CA SER A 384 5.93 3.10 -13.25
C SER A 384 6.07 1.79 -14.05
N LYS A 385 5.90 1.89 -15.38
CA LYS A 385 6.19 0.83 -16.34
C LYS A 385 7.68 0.61 -16.57
N MET A 386 8.54 1.36 -15.88
CA MET A 386 9.98 1.09 -15.90
C MET A 386 10.30 -0.32 -15.40
N LEU A 387 9.53 -0.87 -14.44
CA LEU A 387 9.74 -2.27 -13.99
C LEU A 387 9.37 -3.28 -15.08
N GLU A 388 8.29 -3.03 -15.85
CA GLU A 388 7.95 -3.84 -17.02
C GLU A 388 9.05 -3.75 -18.09
N LYS A 389 9.63 -2.55 -18.29
CA LYS A 389 10.74 -2.35 -19.22
C LYS A 389 12.00 -3.08 -18.76
N MET A 390 12.31 -3.06 -17.47
CA MET A 390 13.38 -3.87 -16.87
C MET A 390 13.11 -5.36 -17.14
N ALA A 391 11.89 -5.84 -16.94
CA ALA A 391 11.52 -7.24 -17.20
C ALA A 391 11.80 -7.66 -18.65
N LYS A 392 11.44 -6.80 -19.62
CA LYS A 392 11.70 -7.04 -21.05
C LYS A 392 13.20 -7.12 -21.39
N VAL A 393 14.04 -6.33 -20.71
CA VAL A 393 15.49 -6.30 -20.93
C VAL A 393 16.20 -7.43 -20.17
N GLU A 394 15.75 -7.71 -18.94
CA GLU A 394 16.41 -8.64 -18.04
C GLU A 394 15.92 -10.08 -18.20
N GLY A 395 14.67 -10.26 -18.63
CA GLY A 395 14.07 -11.54 -18.94
C GLY A 395 13.27 -12.17 -17.78
N PHE A 396 12.98 -11.44 -16.72
CA PHE A 396 12.09 -11.90 -15.64
C PHE A 396 10.62 -11.68 -15.97
N TYR A 397 9.72 -12.35 -15.27
CA TYR A 397 8.28 -12.17 -15.41
C TYR A 397 7.80 -10.92 -14.67
N PHE A 398 7.13 -10.03 -15.38
CA PHE A 398 6.46 -8.89 -14.78
C PHE A 398 4.96 -9.14 -14.69
N GLU A 399 4.39 -8.83 -13.54
CA GLU A 399 2.96 -8.88 -13.31
C GLU A 399 2.43 -7.55 -12.78
N GLU A 400 1.31 -7.13 -13.33
CA GLU A 400 0.61 -5.93 -12.93
C GLU A 400 -0.62 -6.28 -12.10
N THR A 401 -0.88 -5.53 -11.02
CA THR A 401 -2.10 -5.72 -10.21
C THR A 401 -2.80 -4.38 -9.91
N LEU A 402 -4.04 -4.42 -9.40
CA LEU A 402 -4.71 -3.21 -8.93
C LEU A 402 -3.96 -2.56 -7.76
N THR A 403 -4.15 -1.24 -7.59
CA THR A 403 -3.61 -0.54 -6.41
C THR A 403 -4.16 -1.14 -5.10
N GLY A 404 -3.26 -1.31 -4.14
CA GLY A 404 -3.42 -1.90 -2.83
C GLY A 404 -2.61 -3.20 -2.73
N PHE A 405 -1.69 -3.28 -1.78
CA PHE A 405 -0.88 -4.48 -1.49
C PHE A 405 -1.67 -5.77 -1.25
N LYS A 406 -2.98 -5.67 -0.93
CA LYS A 406 -3.86 -6.84 -0.95
C LYS A 406 -3.84 -7.58 -2.29
N TRP A 407 -3.70 -6.87 -3.42
CA TRP A 407 -3.62 -7.50 -4.74
C TRP A 407 -2.21 -8.02 -5.02
N LEU A 408 -1.17 -7.22 -4.72
CA LEU A 408 0.22 -7.61 -4.92
C LEU A 408 0.60 -8.85 -4.10
N GLY A 409 0.26 -8.86 -2.80
CA GLY A 409 0.56 -9.96 -1.89
C GLY A 409 -0.15 -11.27 -2.30
N ASN A 410 -1.45 -11.23 -2.60
CA ASN A 410 -2.18 -12.41 -3.07
C ASN A 410 -1.61 -12.91 -4.42
N LYS A 411 -1.33 -12.01 -5.36
CA LYS A 411 -0.74 -12.41 -6.66
C LYS A 411 0.67 -12.97 -6.51
N ALA A 412 1.46 -12.46 -5.57
CA ALA A 412 2.77 -13.02 -5.26
C ALA A 412 2.66 -14.45 -4.71
N ILE A 413 1.64 -14.73 -3.89
CA ILE A 413 1.36 -16.10 -3.41
C ILE A 413 0.95 -17.00 -4.58
N ASP A 414 0.06 -16.54 -5.47
CA ASP A 414 -0.37 -17.30 -6.65
C ASP A 414 0.83 -17.64 -7.56
N LEU A 415 1.74 -16.69 -7.76
CA LEU A 415 2.96 -16.89 -8.56
C LEU A 415 3.91 -17.87 -7.87
N ASN A 416 4.11 -17.75 -6.56
CA ASN A 416 4.90 -18.71 -5.79
C ASN A 416 4.35 -20.14 -5.93
N GLN A 417 3.02 -20.32 -5.89
CA GLN A 417 2.38 -21.63 -6.11
C GLN A 417 2.57 -22.16 -7.55
N GLN A 418 2.77 -21.28 -8.52
CA GLN A 418 3.09 -21.62 -9.91
C GLN A 418 4.60 -21.87 -10.12
N GLY A 419 5.39 -21.85 -9.06
CA GLY A 419 6.84 -22.08 -9.07
C GLY A 419 7.68 -20.85 -9.43
N TYR A 420 7.11 -19.64 -9.35
CA TYR A 420 7.90 -18.42 -9.48
C TYR A 420 8.57 -18.05 -8.15
N GLU A 421 9.80 -17.52 -8.22
CA GLU A 421 10.42 -16.80 -7.11
C GLU A 421 10.06 -15.31 -7.24
N VAL A 422 9.21 -14.82 -6.35
CA VAL A 422 8.83 -13.40 -6.32
C VAL A 422 9.82 -12.63 -5.45
N LEU A 423 10.72 -11.86 -6.09
CA LEU A 423 11.73 -11.07 -5.36
C LEU A 423 11.22 -9.73 -4.88
N PHE A 424 10.29 -9.12 -5.64
CA PHE A 424 9.96 -7.73 -5.43
C PHE A 424 8.53 -7.41 -5.85
N ALA A 425 7.85 -6.59 -5.06
CA ALA A 425 6.61 -5.94 -5.46
C ALA A 425 6.58 -4.51 -4.94
N TYR A 426 6.00 -3.56 -5.67
CA TYR A 426 5.88 -2.19 -5.16
C TYR A 426 4.67 -1.41 -5.68
N GLU A 427 4.32 -0.39 -4.89
CA GLU A 427 3.40 0.68 -5.26
C GLU A 427 4.13 2.02 -5.31
N GLU A 428 3.73 2.91 -6.22
CA GLU A 428 4.28 4.27 -6.31
C GLU A 428 4.12 5.05 -5.01
N ALA A 429 3.08 4.74 -4.23
CA ALA A 429 2.79 5.31 -2.92
C ALA A 429 3.69 4.72 -1.81
N ILE A 430 5.00 4.67 -2.10
CA ILE A 430 6.11 4.34 -1.20
C ILE A 430 5.95 3.02 -0.40
N GLY A 431 5.29 2.03 -1.01
CA GLY A 431 5.10 0.70 -0.43
C GLY A 431 5.92 -0.35 -1.17
N PHE A 432 6.70 -1.15 -0.44
CA PHE A 432 7.63 -2.12 -1.02
C PHE A 432 7.54 -3.49 -0.33
N MET A 433 7.58 -4.56 -1.11
CA MET A 433 7.73 -5.95 -0.67
C MET A 433 9.09 -6.44 -1.14
N ILE A 434 9.96 -6.86 -0.23
CA ILE A 434 11.27 -7.43 -0.57
C ILE A 434 11.31 -8.89 -0.14
N GLY A 435 11.57 -9.77 -1.10
CA GLY A 435 11.63 -11.22 -0.88
C GLY A 435 10.31 -11.82 -0.38
N ASN A 436 10.42 -12.78 0.54
CA ASN A 436 9.30 -13.62 0.98
C ASN A 436 8.94 -13.47 2.47
N ILE A 437 9.48 -12.46 3.15
CA ILE A 437 9.31 -12.24 4.61
C ILE A 437 7.84 -11.93 4.90
N VAL A 438 7.32 -10.84 4.33
CA VAL A 438 5.95 -10.36 4.51
C VAL A 438 5.24 -10.21 3.17
N LYS A 439 3.93 -10.51 3.12
CA LYS A 439 3.07 -10.33 1.94
C LYS A 439 2.22 -9.06 2.01
N ASP A 440 2.82 -8.02 2.57
CA ASP A 440 2.36 -6.64 2.64
C ASP A 440 3.59 -5.73 2.49
N LYS A 441 3.39 -4.41 2.56
CA LYS A 441 4.46 -3.44 2.59
C LYS A 441 5.32 -3.65 3.84
N ASP A 442 6.63 -3.54 3.66
CA ASP A 442 7.60 -3.60 4.73
C ASP A 442 8.66 -2.51 4.54
N GLY A 443 8.39 -1.33 5.12
CA GLY A 443 9.27 -0.18 5.07
C GLY A 443 10.59 -0.37 5.83
N VAL A 444 10.66 -1.35 6.73
CA VAL A 444 11.89 -1.69 7.48
C VAL A 444 12.82 -2.49 6.57
N SER A 445 12.31 -3.49 5.86
CA SER A 445 13.08 -4.25 4.87
C SER A 445 13.60 -3.34 3.75
N ALA A 446 12.75 -2.45 3.23
CA ALA A 446 13.14 -1.48 2.22
C ALA A 446 14.27 -0.57 2.70
N LEU A 447 14.20 -0.09 3.95
CA LEU A 447 15.20 0.77 4.55
C LEU A 447 16.59 0.12 4.62
N VAL A 448 16.71 -1.11 5.11
CA VAL A 448 18.03 -1.76 5.24
C VAL A 448 18.58 -2.25 3.90
N THR A 449 17.73 -2.71 2.99
CA THR A 449 18.15 -3.03 1.62
C THR A 449 18.66 -1.78 0.88
N PHE A 450 17.99 -0.64 1.04
CA PHE A 450 18.43 0.61 0.44
C PHE A 450 19.72 1.15 1.08
N ALA A 451 19.88 0.99 2.40
CA ALA A 451 21.10 1.35 3.10
C ALA A 451 22.31 0.54 2.59
N GLU A 452 22.15 -0.78 2.42
CA GLU A 452 23.22 -1.64 1.90
C GLU A 452 23.57 -1.27 0.46
N LEU A 453 22.57 -1.03 -0.40
CA LEU A 453 22.80 -0.52 -1.75
C LEU A 453 23.59 0.80 -1.71
N THR A 454 23.24 1.73 -0.83
CA THR A 454 23.92 3.02 -0.72
C THR A 454 25.41 2.83 -0.39
N VAL A 455 25.74 1.89 0.51
CA VAL A 455 27.13 1.54 0.84
C VAL A 455 27.84 0.93 -0.38
N GLN A 456 27.20 0.02 -1.09
CA GLN A 456 27.78 -0.57 -2.31
C GLN A 456 27.98 0.45 -3.42
N LEU A 457 27.12 1.47 -3.54
CA LEU A 457 27.29 2.56 -4.49
C LEU A 457 28.45 3.49 -4.10
N ASP A 458 28.58 3.81 -2.82
CA ASP A 458 29.70 4.63 -2.32
C ASP A 458 31.05 3.96 -2.58
N LYS A 459 31.15 2.62 -2.40
CA LYS A 459 32.34 1.84 -2.79
C LYS A 459 32.64 1.89 -4.29
N ARG A 460 31.60 1.99 -5.13
CA ARG A 460 31.72 2.19 -6.58
C ARG A 460 32.02 3.65 -6.97
N GLY A 461 32.07 4.57 -6.00
CA GLY A 461 32.24 6.00 -6.24
C GLY A 461 30.99 6.68 -6.83
N LEU A 462 29.82 6.08 -6.63
CA LEU A 462 28.53 6.54 -7.16
C LEU A 462 27.62 7.03 -6.04
N THR A 463 26.87 8.09 -6.33
CA THR A 463 25.69 8.49 -5.57
C THR A 463 24.46 7.67 -5.99
N VAL A 464 23.41 7.70 -5.17
CA VAL A 464 22.13 7.06 -5.51
C VAL A 464 21.52 7.72 -6.75
N SER A 465 21.65 9.03 -6.87
CA SER A 465 21.15 9.80 -8.00
C SER A 465 21.90 9.48 -9.31
N GLU A 466 23.23 9.29 -9.25
CA GLU A 466 24.01 8.82 -10.40
C GLU A 466 23.65 7.38 -10.79
N TYR A 467 23.40 6.50 -9.82
CA TYR A 467 22.93 5.14 -10.11
C TYR A 467 21.56 5.14 -10.78
N LEU A 468 20.62 5.95 -10.31
CA LEU A 468 19.32 6.11 -10.96
C LEU A 468 19.47 6.60 -12.41
N GLU A 469 20.43 7.49 -12.67
CA GLU A 469 20.75 7.95 -14.02
C GLU A 469 21.30 6.81 -14.90
N GLU A 470 22.13 5.91 -14.37
CA GLU A 470 22.55 4.69 -15.09
C GLU A 470 21.36 3.79 -15.44
N LEU A 471 20.39 3.64 -14.53
CA LEU A 471 19.18 2.87 -14.79
C LEU A 471 18.32 3.53 -15.88
N TYR A 472 18.20 4.86 -15.88
CA TYR A 472 17.51 5.58 -16.96
C TYR A 472 18.23 5.43 -18.30
N ASN A 473 19.56 5.49 -18.32
CA ASN A 473 20.33 5.26 -19.55
C ASN A 473 20.13 3.84 -20.10
N LYS A 474 20.00 2.84 -19.22
CA LYS A 474 19.81 1.44 -19.60
C LYS A 474 18.38 1.12 -20.06
N TYR A 475 17.38 1.61 -19.36
CA TYR A 475 15.98 1.21 -19.57
C TYR A 475 15.13 2.28 -20.27
N GLY A 476 15.59 3.53 -20.31
CA GLY A 476 14.87 4.72 -20.76
C GLY A 476 14.49 5.62 -19.58
N TYR A 477 14.28 6.92 -19.83
CA TYR A 477 13.74 7.84 -18.84
C TYR A 477 12.24 7.65 -18.74
N PHE A 478 11.74 7.47 -17.52
CA PHE A 478 10.32 7.43 -17.20
C PHE A 478 9.99 8.63 -16.32
N VAL A 479 9.08 9.48 -16.79
CA VAL A 479 8.62 10.66 -16.06
C VAL A 479 7.14 10.47 -15.77
N SER A 480 6.74 10.69 -14.51
CA SER A 480 5.35 10.61 -14.08
C SER A 480 4.81 11.98 -13.66
N ASP A 481 3.51 12.20 -13.89
CA ASP A 481 2.74 13.33 -13.35
C ASP A 481 1.45 12.77 -12.74
N ASN A 482 1.39 12.77 -11.42
CA ASN A 482 0.28 12.19 -10.66
C ASN A 482 -0.35 13.30 -9.82
N SER A 483 -1.63 13.55 -9.99
CA SER A 483 -2.37 14.49 -9.16
C SER A 483 -3.84 14.12 -9.07
N TYR A 484 -4.65 15.03 -8.53
CA TYR A 484 -6.07 14.83 -8.38
C TYR A 484 -6.84 16.14 -8.43
N PHE A 485 -8.11 16.00 -8.79
CA PHE A 485 -9.14 17.02 -8.63
C PHE A 485 -10.10 16.62 -7.52
N ILE A 486 -10.57 17.59 -6.75
CA ILE A 486 -11.60 17.39 -5.74
C ILE A 486 -12.96 17.61 -6.39
N CYS A 487 -13.86 16.64 -6.21
CA CYS A 487 -15.25 16.67 -6.66
C CYS A 487 -16.16 16.10 -5.56
N TYR A 488 -16.90 16.97 -4.87
CA TYR A 488 -17.79 16.57 -3.77
C TYR A 488 -19.12 15.95 -4.22
N SER A 489 -19.41 15.96 -5.53
CA SER A 489 -20.67 15.46 -6.11
C SER A 489 -20.44 14.13 -6.83
N PRO A 490 -20.86 12.98 -6.26
CA PRO A 490 -20.79 11.68 -6.93
C PRO A 490 -21.49 11.68 -8.30
N GLN A 491 -22.61 12.40 -8.42
CA GLN A 491 -23.34 12.52 -9.69
C GLN A 491 -22.52 13.26 -10.75
N THR A 492 -21.72 14.26 -10.35
CA THR A 492 -20.82 14.97 -11.26
C THR A 492 -19.68 14.05 -11.71
N ILE A 493 -19.12 13.26 -10.79
CA ILE A 493 -18.11 12.24 -11.11
C ILE A 493 -18.68 11.26 -12.15
N ASP A 494 -19.85 10.68 -11.88
CA ASP A 494 -20.52 9.75 -12.80
C ASP A 494 -20.76 10.40 -14.16
N LYS A 495 -21.19 11.67 -14.19
CA LYS A 495 -21.41 12.43 -15.42
C LYS A 495 -20.12 12.57 -16.25
N ILE A 496 -19.00 12.93 -15.61
CA ILE A 496 -17.69 13.06 -16.28
C ILE A 496 -17.28 11.71 -16.89
N PHE A 497 -17.29 10.64 -16.11
CA PHE A 497 -16.86 9.33 -16.59
C PHE A 497 -17.82 8.75 -17.63
N ASN A 498 -19.13 9.00 -17.53
CA ASN A 498 -20.09 8.61 -18.56
C ASN A 498 -19.89 9.38 -19.86
N LYS A 499 -19.56 10.68 -19.79
CA LYS A 499 -19.15 11.45 -20.98
C LYS A 499 -17.93 10.81 -21.64
N ILE A 500 -16.90 10.46 -20.86
CA ILE A 500 -15.69 9.82 -21.39
C ILE A 500 -16.02 8.49 -22.09
N ARG A 501 -16.97 7.71 -21.56
CA ARG A 501 -17.36 6.41 -22.13
C ARG A 501 -18.28 6.49 -23.35
N TYR A 502 -19.22 7.42 -23.34
CA TYR A 502 -20.39 7.39 -24.23
C TYR A 502 -20.57 8.66 -25.05
N GLY A 503 -19.68 9.66 -24.90
CA GLY A 503 -19.79 10.98 -25.50
C GLY A 503 -20.82 11.89 -24.81
N GLU A 504 -20.92 13.13 -25.30
CA GLU A 504 -21.86 14.14 -24.78
C GLU A 504 -23.33 13.77 -25.04
N ASN A 505 -23.61 12.98 -26.08
CA ASN A 505 -24.94 12.52 -26.45
C ASN A 505 -24.99 10.98 -26.53
N PRO A 506 -25.14 10.27 -25.39
CA PRO A 506 -25.12 8.81 -25.35
C PRO A 506 -26.23 8.18 -26.20
N ILE A 507 -25.85 7.27 -27.10
CA ILE A 507 -26.79 6.50 -27.94
C ILE A 507 -27.09 5.17 -27.25
N LYS A 508 -28.36 4.89 -26.95
CA LYS A 508 -28.76 3.59 -26.39
C LYS A 508 -28.43 2.49 -27.39
N SER A 509 -27.83 1.40 -26.91
CA SER A 509 -27.55 0.26 -27.78
C SER A 509 -28.86 -0.46 -28.16
N SER A 510 -29.03 -0.74 -29.44
CA SER A 510 -30.13 -1.57 -29.99
C SER A 510 -29.69 -3.01 -30.26
N GLU A 511 -28.44 -3.36 -29.97
CA GLU A 511 -27.87 -4.68 -30.24
C GLU A 511 -28.23 -5.68 -29.13
N LEU A 512 -28.84 -6.81 -29.53
CA LEU A 512 -29.39 -7.81 -28.61
C LEU A 512 -28.35 -8.45 -27.67
N ASN A 513 -27.06 -8.41 -28.04
CA ASN A 513 -25.95 -9.03 -27.31
C ASN A 513 -24.84 -8.03 -26.93
N TYR A 514 -25.12 -6.73 -26.98
CA TYR A 514 -24.15 -5.73 -26.59
C TYR A 514 -24.10 -5.59 -25.07
N PRO A 515 -22.92 -5.69 -24.44
CA PRO A 515 -22.82 -5.82 -22.98
C PRO A 515 -23.11 -4.52 -22.21
N TYR A 516 -23.34 -3.40 -22.89
CA TYR A 516 -23.50 -2.08 -22.27
C TYR A 516 -24.82 -1.41 -22.67
N THR A 517 -25.38 -0.58 -21.79
CA THR A 517 -26.65 0.14 -22.05
C THR A 517 -26.54 1.16 -23.17
N TYR A 518 -25.39 1.83 -23.28
CA TYR A 518 -25.09 2.83 -24.30
C TYR A 518 -23.91 2.37 -25.14
N GLN A 519 -23.90 2.74 -26.43
CA GLN A 519 -22.78 2.50 -27.33
C GLN A 519 -21.53 3.20 -26.79
N LEU A 520 -20.41 2.47 -26.71
CA LEU A 520 -19.12 3.03 -26.34
C LEU A 520 -18.63 3.99 -27.41
N SER A 521 -18.23 5.19 -27.00
CA SER A 521 -17.75 6.27 -27.84
C SER A 521 -16.63 7.03 -27.10
N TYR A 522 -15.60 6.28 -26.71
CA TYR A 522 -14.40 6.86 -26.12
C TYR A 522 -13.72 7.84 -27.09
N PRO A 523 -12.99 8.85 -26.59
CA PRO A 523 -12.19 9.72 -27.43
C PRO A 523 -11.21 8.89 -28.28
N SER A 524 -11.01 9.31 -29.53
CA SER A 524 -10.02 8.72 -30.45
C SER A 524 -8.64 9.37 -30.31
N THR A 525 -8.58 10.56 -29.73
CA THR A 525 -7.37 11.34 -29.47
C THR A 525 -7.40 11.98 -28.10
N LEU A 526 -6.22 12.28 -27.54
CA LEU A 526 -6.03 13.10 -26.35
C LEU A 526 -4.78 13.96 -26.52
N ALA A 527 -4.87 15.28 -26.26
CA ALA A 527 -3.76 16.21 -26.42
C ALA A 527 -3.10 16.15 -27.82
N GLY A 528 -3.93 15.91 -28.85
CA GLY A 528 -3.50 15.75 -30.24
C GLY A 528 -2.91 14.38 -30.60
N TYR A 529 -2.74 13.46 -29.63
CA TYR A 529 -2.24 12.11 -29.87
C TYR A 529 -3.36 11.10 -30.04
N LYS A 530 -3.21 10.19 -30.99
CA LYS A 530 -4.12 9.04 -31.12
C LYS A 530 -4.08 8.14 -29.89
N ILE A 531 -5.25 7.71 -29.43
CA ILE A 531 -5.40 6.67 -28.41
C ILE A 531 -5.18 5.30 -29.06
N THR A 532 -4.21 4.54 -28.54
CA THR A 532 -3.81 3.22 -29.06
C THR A 532 -4.49 2.05 -28.36
N TYR A 533 -4.81 2.21 -27.07
CA TYR A 533 -5.65 1.26 -26.35
C TYR A 533 -6.41 1.92 -25.20
N ILE A 534 -7.51 1.29 -24.80
CA ILE A 534 -8.37 1.69 -23.69
C ILE A 534 -8.58 0.48 -22.78
N ARG A 535 -8.39 0.67 -21.48
CA ARG A 535 -8.78 -0.28 -20.44
C ARG A 535 -9.69 0.41 -19.43
N ASP A 536 -10.96 0.03 -19.41
CA ASP A 536 -11.95 0.48 -18.45
C ASP A 536 -12.32 -0.66 -17.49
N LEU A 537 -11.80 -0.59 -16.28
CA LEU A 537 -12.04 -1.58 -15.22
C LEU A 537 -13.36 -1.36 -14.46
N THR A 538 -14.12 -0.33 -14.80
CA THR A 538 -15.49 -0.15 -14.29
C THR A 538 -16.44 -1.09 -15.01
N ILE A 539 -16.29 -1.20 -16.33
CA ILE A 539 -17.18 -2.00 -17.20
C ILE A 539 -16.52 -3.29 -17.72
N GLY A 540 -15.24 -3.51 -17.42
CA GLY A 540 -14.47 -4.69 -17.83
C GLY A 540 -14.07 -4.69 -19.30
N TYR A 541 -13.88 -3.52 -19.89
CA TYR A 541 -13.50 -3.33 -21.30
C TYR A 541 -11.98 -3.15 -21.40
N ASP A 542 -11.30 -3.87 -22.30
CA ASP A 542 -9.86 -3.71 -22.53
C ASP A 542 -9.48 -4.02 -23.97
N THR A 543 -9.27 -2.99 -24.79
CA THR A 543 -8.94 -3.14 -26.22
C THR A 543 -7.55 -3.71 -26.47
N SER A 544 -6.70 -3.81 -25.43
CA SER A 544 -5.41 -4.49 -25.55
C SER A 544 -5.55 -6.02 -25.58
N LYS A 545 -6.76 -6.55 -25.30
CA LYS A 545 -7.04 -7.99 -25.28
C LYS A 545 -7.84 -8.41 -26.52
N PRO A 546 -7.61 -9.63 -27.05
CA PRO A 546 -8.27 -10.10 -28.27
C PRO A 546 -9.80 -10.11 -28.20
N ASP A 547 -10.38 -10.34 -27.03
CA ASP A 547 -11.82 -10.37 -26.79
C ASP A 547 -12.38 -9.06 -26.21
N SER A 548 -11.55 -8.02 -26.14
CA SER A 548 -11.86 -6.73 -25.52
C SER A 548 -12.28 -6.80 -24.04
N LYS A 549 -11.89 -7.85 -23.31
CA LYS A 549 -12.22 -8.01 -21.88
C LYS A 549 -11.01 -7.79 -20.98
N ALA A 550 -11.23 -7.07 -19.89
CA ALA A 550 -10.21 -6.87 -18.87
C ALA A 550 -9.91 -8.18 -18.11
N ILE A 551 -8.61 -8.43 -17.88
CA ILE A 551 -8.13 -9.55 -17.05
C ILE A 551 -8.04 -9.13 -15.57
N LEU A 552 -7.77 -7.85 -15.31
CA LEU A 552 -7.73 -7.31 -13.96
C LEU A 552 -9.13 -7.27 -13.33
N PRO A 553 -9.23 -7.40 -12.00
CA PRO A 553 -10.51 -7.31 -11.31
C PRO A 553 -11.24 -6.00 -11.63
N ILE A 554 -12.57 -6.10 -11.79
CA ILE A 554 -13.42 -4.96 -12.13
C ILE A 554 -14.14 -4.42 -10.89
N SER A 555 -14.46 -3.13 -10.90
CA SER A 555 -15.28 -2.49 -9.87
C SER A 555 -16.35 -1.60 -10.49
N LYS A 556 -17.60 -2.07 -10.49
CA LYS A 556 -18.73 -1.29 -11.02
C LYS A 556 -19.04 -0.03 -10.22
N SER A 557 -18.60 0.02 -8.95
CA SER A 557 -18.85 1.12 -8.03
C SER A 557 -17.68 2.11 -7.92
N SER A 558 -16.62 1.94 -8.72
CA SER A 558 -15.49 2.86 -8.75
C SER A 558 -15.01 3.04 -10.19
N HIS A 559 -14.79 4.28 -10.59
CA HIS A 559 -14.29 4.54 -11.92
C HIS A 559 -12.79 4.28 -12.03
N MET A 560 -12.38 3.61 -13.11
CA MET A 560 -10.97 3.45 -13.47
C MET A 560 -10.83 3.21 -14.97
N ILE A 561 -10.26 4.19 -15.69
CA ILE A 561 -10.04 4.16 -17.14
C ILE A 561 -8.57 4.44 -17.40
N THR A 562 -7.94 3.59 -18.21
CA THR A 562 -6.56 3.76 -18.68
C THR A 562 -6.54 3.93 -20.19
N PHE A 563 -5.77 4.91 -20.66
CA PHE A 563 -5.51 5.21 -22.06
C PHE A 563 -4.03 5.01 -22.36
N GLY A 564 -3.71 4.28 -23.42
CA GLY A 564 -2.41 4.35 -24.07
C GLY A 564 -2.47 5.32 -25.23
N LEU A 565 -1.46 6.19 -25.37
CA LEU A 565 -1.33 7.15 -26.46
C LEU A 565 -0.23 6.72 -27.43
N GLU A 566 -0.29 7.18 -28.68
CA GLU A 566 0.67 6.82 -29.72
C GLU A 566 2.10 7.32 -29.46
N ASN A 567 2.25 8.41 -28.70
CA ASN A 567 3.56 8.88 -28.23
C ASN A 567 4.14 8.01 -27.10
N GLY A 568 3.42 6.97 -26.65
CA GLY A 568 3.83 6.08 -25.57
C GLY A 568 3.39 6.52 -24.18
N CYS A 569 2.66 7.64 -24.04
CA CYS A 569 2.11 8.06 -22.75
C CYS A 569 1.01 7.10 -22.30
N ILE A 570 0.99 6.79 -21.01
CA ILE A 570 -0.07 6.04 -20.34
C ILE A 570 -0.73 6.98 -19.35
N LEU A 571 -2.06 7.07 -19.42
CA LEU A 571 -2.89 7.84 -18.50
C LEU A 571 -3.88 6.91 -17.82
N THR A 572 -3.93 6.92 -16.49
CA THR A 572 -5.00 6.28 -15.71
C THR A 572 -5.79 7.33 -14.94
N LEU A 573 -7.10 7.42 -15.19
CA LEU A 573 -8.07 8.18 -14.39
C LEU A 573 -8.79 7.23 -13.44
N ARG A 574 -8.91 7.59 -12.15
CA ARG A 574 -9.66 6.79 -11.18
C ARG A 574 -10.32 7.61 -10.09
N THR A 575 -11.40 7.10 -9.51
CA THR A 575 -12.00 7.67 -8.30
C THR A 575 -11.29 7.17 -7.04
N SER A 576 -11.27 8.01 -6.00
CA SER A 576 -10.95 7.57 -4.64
C SER A 576 -12.20 6.94 -4.01
N GLY A 577 -12.02 5.83 -3.29
CA GLY A 577 -13.12 5.15 -2.61
C GLY A 577 -13.49 5.76 -1.26
N THR A 578 -12.58 6.55 -0.68
CA THR A 578 -12.70 7.13 0.67
C THR A 578 -12.68 8.65 0.66
N GLU A 579 -12.38 9.26 -0.49
CA GLU A 579 -12.22 10.70 -0.63
C GLU A 579 -12.98 11.20 -1.87
N PRO A 580 -13.48 12.45 -1.87
CA PRO A 580 -14.17 13.03 -3.02
C PRO A 580 -13.17 13.46 -4.11
N LYS A 581 -12.34 12.54 -4.61
CA LYS A 581 -11.21 12.82 -5.50
C LYS A 581 -11.30 12.03 -6.80
N ILE A 582 -11.04 12.70 -7.93
CA ILE A 582 -10.71 12.10 -9.22
C ILE A 582 -9.18 12.20 -9.38
N LYS A 583 -8.49 11.07 -9.28
CA LYS A 583 -7.03 10.98 -9.42
C LYS A 583 -6.67 10.70 -10.87
N TYR A 584 -5.58 11.30 -11.33
CA TYR A 584 -4.95 10.98 -12.59
C TYR A 584 -3.50 10.54 -12.35
N TYR A 585 -3.04 9.58 -13.14
CA TYR A 585 -1.67 9.09 -13.15
C TYR A 585 -1.20 9.09 -14.59
N LEU A 586 -0.22 9.93 -14.92
CA LEU A 586 0.41 9.92 -16.24
C LEU A 586 1.83 9.42 -16.13
N GLU A 587 2.26 8.69 -17.14
CA GLU A 587 3.65 8.36 -17.35
C GLU A 587 3.99 8.38 -18.83
N LEU A 588 5.14 8.95 -19.17
CA LEU A 588 5.73 8.87 -20.49
C LEU A 588 7.17 8.37 -20.36
N SER A 589 7.61 7.57 -21.33
CA SER A 589 8.99 7.12 -21.42
C SER A 589 9.65 7.52 -22.72
N GLY A 590 10.97 7.72 -22.68
CA GLY A 590 11.75 8.13 -23.84
C GLY A 590 13.26 8.11 -23.57
N LYS A 591 14.02 8.62 -24.54
CA LYS A 591 15.50 8.65 -24.47
C LYS A 591 16.05 9.96 -23.92
N ASP A 592 15.30 11.05 -24.02
CA ASP A 592 15.69 12.36 -23.51
C ASP A 592 14.73 12.82 -22.42
N LYS A 593 15.26 13.15 -21.25
CA LYS A 593 14.48 13.53 -20.07
C LYS A 593 13.69 14.83 -20.28
N ALA A 594 14.28 15.81 -20.97
CA ALA A 594 13.67 17.13 -21.14
C ALA A 594 12.52 17.07 -22.15
N GLU A 595 12.71 16.34 -23.25
CA GLU A 595 11.67 16.05 -24.24
C GLU A 595 10.49 15.33 -23.60
N VAL A 596 10.76 14.21 -22.88
CA VAL A 596 9.72 13.44 -22.19
C VAL A 596 8.93 14.30 -21.22
N LYS A 597 9.60 15.15 -20.43
CA LYS A 597 8.93 16.05 -19.49
C LYS A 597 8.03 17.07 -20.19
N ASN A 598 8.50 17.67 -21.28
CA ASN A 598 7.73 18.66 -22.03
C ASN A 598 6.50 18.04 -22.70
N GLU A 599 6.63 16.84 -23.29
CA GLU A 599 5.51 16.14 -23.90
C GLU A 599 4.49 15.67 -22.85
N LEU A 600 4.95 15.15 -21.71
CA LEU A 600 4.05 14.78 -20.60
C LEU A 600 3.24 15.96 -20.08
N HIS A 601 3.83 17.16 -20.01
CA HIS A 601 3.13 18.37 -19.61
C HIS A 601 1.99 18.75 -20.57
N LYS A 602 2.18 18.54 -21.88
CA LYS A 602 1.11 18.75 -22.87
C LYS A 602 -0.04 17.78 -22.65
N VAL A 603 0.25 16.50 -22.41
CA VAL A 603 -0.79 15.49 -22.14
C VAL A 603 -1.53 15.83 -20.84
N THR A 604 -0.83 16.25 -19.79
CA THR A 604 -1.43 16.65 -18.51
C THR A 604 -2.44 17.79 -18.68
N LYS A 605 -2.11 18.80 -19.50
CA LYS A 605 -3.07 19.84 -19.88
C LYS A 605 -4.28 19.28 -20.62
N GLY A 606 -4.07 18.40 -21.60
CA GLY A 606 -5.15 17.73 -22.31
C GLY A 606 -6.08 16.92 -21.40
N VAL A 607 -5.58 16.31 -20.32
CA VAL A 607 -6.43 15.64 -19.32
C VAL A 607 -7.40 16.63 -18.67
N ALA A 608 -6.91 17.79 -18.25
CA ALA A 608 -7.75 18.82 -17.67
C ALA A 608 -8.74 19.38 -18.70
N ASP A 609 -8.25 19.77 -19.88
CA ASP A 609 -9.03 20.54 -20.85
C ASP A 609 -10.02 19.67 -21.66
N GLU A 610 -9.66 18.43 -22.00
CA GLU A 610 -10.45 17.58 -22.90
C GLU A 610 -11.29 16.52 -22.16
N LEU A 611 -10.79 15.99 -21.03
CA LEU A 611 -11.46 14.90 -20.31
C LEU A 611 -12.20 15.37 -19.06
N LEU A 612 -11.54 16.14 -18.19
CA LEU A 612 -12.08 16.47 -16.87
C LEU A 612 -12.83 17.80 -16.82
N GLU A 613 -12.54 18.74 -17.73
CA GLU A 613 -13.16 20.07 -17.86
C GLU A 613 -13.43 20.75 -16.48
N PRO A 614 -12.39 21.03 -15.69
CA PRO A 614 -12.56 21.40 -14.28
C PRO A 614 -13.44 22.64 -14.07
N GLU A 615 -13.35 23.66 -14.93
CA GLU A 615 -14.20 24.85 -14.86
C GLU A 615 -15.69 24.54 -15.10
N LYS A 616 -15.99 23.66 -16.07
CA LYS A 616 -17.36 23.26 -16.41
C LYS A 616 -18.03 22.46 -15.30
N TYR A 617 -17.25 21.63 -14.59
CA TYR A 617 -17.77 20.76 -13.55
C TYR A 617 -17.49 21.24 -12.12
N GLY A 618 -16.90 22.42 -11.95
CA GLY A 618 -16.55 22.98 -10.64
C GLY A 618 -15.55 22.12 -9.86
N LEU A 619 -14.60 21.50 -10.56
CA LEU A 619 -13.56 20.70 -9.94
C LEU A 619 -12.50 21.62 -9.33
N VAL A 620 -12.07 21.30 -8.11
CA VAL A 620 -11.03 22.07 -7.42
C VAL A 620 -9.69 21.38 -7.61
N TYR A 621 -8.68 22.09 -8.12
CA TYR A 621 -7.32 21.57 -8.22
C TYR A 621 -6.71 21.42 -6.83
N ARG A 622 -5.82 20.44 -6.64
CA ARG A 622 -5.02 20.32 -5.42
C ARG A 622 -4.25 21.63 -5.20
N THR A 623 -4.54 22.36 -4.13
CA THR A 623 -3.65 23.43 -3.67
C THR A 623 -2.42 22.78 -3.04
N GLU A 624 -1.22 23.24 -3.45
CA GLU A 624 0.07 22.77 -2.91
C GLU A 624 0.19 22.93 -1.40
#